data_AF-A0A1E7FA82-F1
#
_entry.id   AF-A0A1E7FA82-F1
#
_cell.length_a   1.000
_cell.length_b   1.000
_cell.length_c   1.000
_cell.angle_alpha   90.00
_cell.angle_beta   90.00
_cell.angle_gamma   90.00
#
_symmetry.space_group_name_H-M   'P 1'
#
loop_
_entity.id
_entity.type
_entity.pdbx_description
1 polymer ?
#
loop_
_entity_poly.entity_id
_entity_poly.type
_entity_poly.pdbx_seq_one_letter_code
_entity_poly.pdbx_strand_id
1 'polypeptide(L)'
;MVKEPDNTSDGSEAASSVVVDKKFKVLFGTDSIYLFLRLHGFLISLLDDIKENLLSNSTIVDPSLSYYNPMKSADDKQKEESKLDFASVVVKLREVVAKKISYREFEAFARRVNRDIVYKVAALPKLIQRCGDMLIKMSEEDMLPNIYDICQYSGQNPITLRSTCMSITPNAEYRIQYNASNGRLYFSYLPEEEELSTVPMGDDDDDDEDMEVGEMEDDYDDDDDMDLDNEAEDLREVKRMKVR
;
A
#
# COMPACT_ATOMS: atom_id res chain seq x y z
N MET A 1 -50.41 26.26 -40.75
CA MET A 1 -49.09 26.90 -40.53
C MET A 1 -48.87 26.91 -39.02
N VAL A 2 -48.11 25.92 -38.54
CA VAL A 2 -47.73 25.77 -37.14
C VAL A 2 -46.48 26.61 -36.93
N LYS A 3 -46.48 27.50 -35.93
CA LYS A 3 -45.29 28.17 -35.40
C LYS A 3 -45.15 27.69 -33.96
N GLU A 4 -44.13 26.87 -33.72
CA GLU A 4 -43.60 26.59 -32.38
C GLU A 4 -42.92 27.85 -31.82
N PRO A 5 -42.98 28.08 -30.51
CA PRO A 5 -41.98 28.87 -29.81
C PRO A 5 -41.01 27.97 -29.05
N ASP A 6 -39.74 28.36 -29.14
CA ASP A 6 -38.53 27.69 -28.70
C ASP A 6 -38.51 27.28 -27.22
N ASN A 7 -38.07 26.03 -27.02
CA ASN A 7 -37.50 25.53 -25.78
C ASN A 7 -36.18 26.27 -25.49
N THR A 8 -36.15 27.06 -24.42
CA THR A 8 -34.89 27.42 -23.73
C THR A 8 -34.98 26.89 -22.31
N SER A 9 -34.72 25.58 -22.19
CA SER A 9 -34.33 24.91 -20.96
C SER A 9 -32.82 24.95 -20.92
N ASP A 10 -32.24 25.93 -20.23
CA ASP A 10 -30.81 25.95 -19.94
C ASP A 10 -30.60 26.30 -18.47
N GLY A 11 -29.91 25.42 -17.75
CA GLY A 11 -29.64 25.57 -16.32
C GLY A 11 -29.77 24.31 -15.47
N SER A 12 -29.96 23.12 -16.07
CA SER A 12 -29.66 21.87 -15.37
C SER A 12 -28.17 21.61 -15.49
N GLU A 13 -27.43 21.96 -14.44
CA GLU A 13 -26.05 21.55 -14.19
C GLU A 13 -25.82 20.14 -14.74
N ALA A 14 -24.84 20.04 -15.65
CA ALA A 14 -24.38 18.77 -16.18
C ALA A 14 -23.85 17.94 -15.01
N ALA A 15 -24.69 17.05 -14.47
CA ALA A 15 -24.25 15.96 -13.63
C ALA A 15 -23.10 15.28 -14.38
N SER A 16 -21.87 15.45 -13.87
CA SER A 16 -20.67 15.09 -14.62
C SER A 16 -20.83 13.67 -15.15
N SER A 17 -20.76 13.45 -16.46
CA SER A 17 -20.90 12.12 -17.06
C SER A 17 -19.71 11.19 -16.78
N VAL A 18 -18.86 11.56 -15.83
CA VAL A 18 -17.64 10.85 -15.49
C VAL A 18 -18.00 9.56 -14.77
N VAL A 19 -17.67 8.46 -15.44
CA VAL A 19 -17.85 7.10 -14.94
C VAL A 19 -16.47 6.53 -14.70
N VAL A 20 -16.25 5.96 -13.50
CA VAL A 20 -15.00 5.26 -13.21
C VAL A 20 -14.88 4.04 -14.13
N ASP A 21 -13.73 3.86 -14.78
CA ASP A 21 -13.45 2.68 -15.59
C ASP A 21 -13.71 1.40 -14.76
N LYS A 22 -14.30 0.38 -15.40
CA LYS A 22 -14.62 -0.91 -14.77
C LYS A 22 -13.38 -1.62 -14.22
N LYS A 23 -12.17 -1.30 -14.70
CA LYS A 23 -10.89 -1.81 -14.17
C LYS A 23 -10.62 -1.32 -12.75
N PHE A 24 -11.22 -0.20 -12.34
CA PHE A 24 -11.09 0.34 -10.99
C PHE A 24 -12.32 0.01 -10.13
N LYS A 25 -12.05 -0.21 -8.85
CA LYS A 25 -13.04 -0.21 -7.78
C LYS A 25 -12.72 0.95 -6.86
N VAL A 26 -13.68 1.84 -6.66
CA VAL A 26 -13.51 3.01 -5.80
C VAL A 26 -14.43 2.87 -4.60
N LEU A 27 -13.94 3.34 -3.47
CA LEU A 27 -14.55 3.29 -2.16
C LEU A 27 -14.22 4.59 -1.43
N PHE A 28 -15.17 5.13 -0.67
CA PHE A 28 -14.90 6.18 0.32
C PHE A 28 -15.04 5.59 1.71
N GLY A 29 -13.97 5.67 2.50
CA GLY A 29 -13.86 5.05 3.80
C GLY A 29 -13.43 6.02 4.88
N THR A 30 -13.64 5.60 6.12
CA THR A 30 -13.18 6.30 7.32
C THR A 30 -11.68 6.14 7.53
N ASP A 31 -11.14 6.92 8.47
CA ASP A 31 -9.78 6.73 9.01
C ASP A 31 -9.50 5.27 9.36
N SER A 32 -10.42 4.59 10.06
CA SER A 32 -10.21 3.21 10.50
C SER A 32 -10.15 2.23 9.32
N ILE A 33 -11.02 2.39 8.31
CA ILE A 33 -10.97 1.58 7.09
C ILE A 33 -9.64 1.81 6.36
N TYR A 34 -9.27 3.07 6.18
CA TYR A 34 -8.02 3.45 5.53
C TYR A 34 -6.79 2.88 6.26
N LEU A 35 -6.69 3.09 7.57
CA LEU A 35 -5.56 2.62 8.37
C LEU A 35 -5.49 1.10 8.41
N PHE A 36 -6.64 0.42 8.50
CA PHE A 36 -6.67 -1.05 8.45
C PHE A 36 -6.14 -1.56 7.12
N LEU A 37 -6.68 -1.08 6.00
CA LEU A 37 -6.27 -1.52 4.67
C LEU A 37 -4.78 -1.24 4.42
N ARG A 38 -4.29 -0.08 4.86
CA ARG A 38 -2.87 0.28 4.71
C ARG A 38 -1.95 -0.61 5.55
N LEU A 39 -2.31 -0.90 6.80
CA LEU A 39 -1.54 -1.79 7.66
C LEU A 39 -1.59 -3.24 7.17
N HIS A 40 -2.76 -3.69 6.72
CA HIS A 40 -2.96 -5.04 6.19
C HIS A 40 -2.20 -5.25 4.88
N GLY A 41 -2.27 -4.28 3.95
CA GLY A 41 -1.47 -4.27 2.73
C GLY A 41 0.02 -4.32 3.05
N PHE A 42 0.49 -3.46 3.96
CA PHE A 42 1.89 -3.47 4.39
C PHE A 42 2.33 -4.80 5.03
N LEU A 43 1.45 -5.46 5.79
CA LEU A 43 1.72 -6.78 6.34
C LEU A 43 1.92 -7.84 5.24
N ILE A 44 1.07 -7.84 4.22
CA ILE A 44 1.20 -8.74 3.06
C ILE A 44 2.52 -8.45 2.35
N SER A 45 2.78 -7.20 1.97
CA SER A 45 4.02 -6.82 1.27
C SER A 45 5.27 -7.19 2.06
N LEU A 46 5.26 -7.00 3.39
CA LEU A 46 6.38 -7.37 4.25
C LEU A 46 6.58 -8.88 4.34
N LEU A 47 5.50 -9.66 4.37
CA LEU A 47 5.58 -11.13 4.37
C LEU A 47 6.12 -11.66 3.03
N ASP A 48 5.67 -11.09 1.91
CA ASP A 48 6.16 -11.45 0.58
C ASP A 48 7.63 -11.07 0.41
N ASP A 49 8.03 -9.86 0.82
CA ASP A 49 9.42 -9.41 0.81
C ASP A 49 10.33 -10.33 1.67
N ILE A 50 9.88 -10.75 2.86
CA ILE A 50 10.61 -11.72 3.68
C ILE A 50 10.71 -13.07 2.97
N LYS A 51 9.62 -13.55 2.37
CA LYS A 51 9.60 -14.82 1.62
C LYS A 51 10.57 -14.78 0.44
N GLU A 52 10.53 -13.73 -0.37
CA GLU A 52 11.42 -13.53 -1.51
C GLU A 52 12.88 -13.44 -1.05
N ASN A 53 13.18 -12.70 0.02
CA ASN A 53 14.54 -12.64 0.55
C ASN A 53 15.06 -14.01 1.00
N LEU A 54 14.22 -14.84 1.63
CA LEU A 54 14.63 -16.19 2.06
C LEU A 54 14.72 -17.20 0.91
N LEU A 55 14.03 -16.95 -0.21
CA LEU A 55 14.15 -17.73 -1.44
C LEU A 55 15.42 -17.35 -2.21
N SER A 56 15.66 -16.05 -2.40
CA SER A 56 16.77 -15.49 -3.18
C SER A 56 18.11 -15.61 -2.45
N ASN A 57 18.13 -15.34 -1.14
CA ASN A 57 19.34 -15.37 -0.31
C ASN A 57 19.38 -16.66 0.52
N SER A 58 19.50 -17.80 -0.17
CA SER A 58 19.79 -19.10 0.46
C SER A 58 21.23 -19.19 0.98
N THR A 59 21.68 -18.22 1.77
CA THR A 59 22.96 -18.25 2.49
C THR A 59 22.69 -18.84 3.87
N ILE A 60 23.10 -20.05 4.26
CA ILE A 60 24.46 -20.63 4.30
C ILE A 60 25.51 -19.54 4.51
N VAL A 61 25.93 -19.35 5.77
CA VAL A 61 27.20 -19.79 6.34
C VAL A 61 27.17 -19.30 7.78
N ASP A 62 26.99 -20.20 8.75
CA ASP A 62 27.43 -19.91 10.11
C ASP A 62 28.95 -19.70 10.07
N PRO A 63 29.49 -18.53 10.47
CA PRO A 63 30.93 -18.32 10.53
C PRO A 63 31.66 -19.38 11.39
N SER A 64 30.95 -20.06 12.30
CA SER A 64 31.47 -21.18 13.10
C SER A 64 31.77 -22.45 12.28
N LEU A 65 31.20 -22.60 11.07
CA LEU A 65 31.47 -23.70 10.15
C LEU A 65 32.77 -23.53 9.34
N SER A 66 33.35 -22.32 9.34
CA SER A 66 34.64 -22.07 8.67
C SER A 66 35.85 -22.64 9.43
N TYR A 67 35.66 -23.03 10.70
CA TYR A 67 36.67 -23.69 11.50
C TYR A 67 36.58 -25.21 11.33
N TYR A 68 37.61 -25.80 10.74
CA TYR A 68 37.75 -27.26 10.66
C TYR A 68 37.82 -27.84 12.07
N ASN A 69 36.77 -28.56 12.49
CA ASN A 69 36.73 -29.28 13.76
C ASN A 69 36.82 -30.80 13.50
N PRO A 70 37.98 -31.45 13.73
CA PRO A 70 38.19 -32.86 13.40
C PRO A 70 37.37 -33.85 14.26
N MET A 71 36.70 -33.37 15.32
CA MET A 71 35.89 -34.19 16.23
C MET A 71 34.39 -34.21 15.92
N LYS A 72 33.93 -33.56 14.85
CA LYS A 72 32.50 -33.53 14.49
C LYS A 72 32.07 -34.91 13.96
N SER A 73 31.37 -35.68 14.80
CA SER A 73 30.76 -36.97 14.46
C SER A 73 29.87 -36.87 13.22
N ALA A 74 29.82 -37.91 12.39
CA ALA A 74 28.93 -37.96 11.22
C ALA A 74 27.44 -37.82 11.59
N ASP A 75 27.06 -38.15 12.83
CA ASP A 75 25.71 -37.92 13.37
C ASP A 75 25.42 -36.44 13.70
N ASP A 76 26.44 -35.60 13.97
CA ASP A 76 26.26 -34.15 14.15
C ASP A 76 26.10 -33.42 12.82
N LYS A 77 26.42 -34.07 11.70
CA LYS A 77 26.07 -33.57 10.37
C LYS A 77 24.59 -33.82 10.05
N GLN A 78 23.89 -34.77 10.65
CA GLN A 78 22.43 -34.91 10.43
C GLN A 78 21.59 -33.93 11.25
N LYS A 79 22.21 -33.25 12.23
CA LYS A 79 21.71 -31.98 12.79
C LYS A 79 22.14 -30.77 11.95
N GLU A 80 22.52 -30.98 10.69
CA GLU A 80 22.57 -29.97 9.63
C GLU A 80 21.24 -29.23 9.63
N GLU A 81 21.24 -28.09 10.31
CA GLU A 81 20.68 -26.83 9.84
C GLU A 81 19.45 -27.03 8.97
N SER A 82 18.33 -27.38 9.59
CA SER A 82 17.02 -27.16 8.98
C SER A 82 16.97 -25.66 8.63
N LYS A 83 17.26 -25.34 7.37
CA LYS A 83 17.19 -24.01 6.80
C LYS A 83 15.92 -23.38 7.35
N LEU A 84 16.05 -22.31 8.14
CA LEU A 84 14.90 -21.64 8.73
C LEU A 84 14.19 -20.91 7.60
N ASP A 85 13.29 -21.64 6.96
CA ASP A 85 12.51 -21.21 5.82
C ASP A 85 11.38 -20.27 6.25
N PHE A 86 10.69 -19.72 5.27
CA PHE A 86 9.53 -18.87 5.52
C PHE A 86 8.46 -19.59 6.37
N ALA A 87 8.28 -20.91 6.20
CA ALA A 87 7.35 -21.68 7.03
C ALA A 87 7.75 -21.66 8.51
N SER A 88 9.04 -21.80 8.81
CA SER A 88 9.59 -21.69 10.17
C SER A 88 9.32 -20.32 10.77
N VAL A 89 9.45 -19.24 9.97
CA VAL A 89 9.09 -17.87 10.40
C VAL A 89 7.61 -17.79 10.76
N VAL A 90 6.72 -18.32 9.91
CA VAL A 90 5.26 -18.31 10.17
C VAL A 90 4.89 -19.10 11.42
N VAL A 91 5.51 -20.26 11.66
CA VAL A 91 5.28 -21.06 12.86
C VAL A 91 5.70 -20.28 14.11
N LYS A 92 6.90 -19.69 14.13
CA LYS A 92 7.37 -18.86 15.25
C LYS A 92 6.55 -17.59 15.44
N LEU A 93 6.08 -17.00 14.35
CA LEU A 93 5.20 -15.84 14.39
C LEU A 93 3.87 -16.19 15.08
N ARG A 94 3.30 -17.36 14.77
CA ARG A 94 2.11 -17.86 15.45
C ARG A 94 2.35 -18.09 16.95
N GLU A 95 3.52 -18.61 17.33
CA GLU A 95 3.88 -18.80 18.74
C GLU A 95 3.95 -17.48 19.52
N VAL A 96 4.57 -16.44 18.96
CA VAL A 96 4.69 -15.13 19.62
C VAL A 96 3.35 -14.41 19.69
N VAL A 97 2.53 -14.48 18.63
CA VAL A 97 1.17 -13.93 18.62
C VAL A 97 0.29 -14.65 19.65
N ALA A 98 0.44 -15.97 19.78
CA ALA A 98 -0.22 -16.76 20.82
C ALA A 98 0.37 -16.59 22.23
N LYS A 99 1.34 -15.67 22.42
CA LYS A 99 2.04 -15.41 23.68
C LYS A 99 2.73 -16.64 24.29
N LYS A 100 3.08 -17.63 23.46
CA LYS A 100 3.82 -18.84 23.88
C LYS A 100 5.32 -18.57 24.02
N ILE A 101 5.82 -17.61 23.25
CA ILE A 101 7.20 -17.11 23.32
C ILE A 101 7.15 -15.59 23.46
N SER A 102 8.20 -15.01 24.04
CA SER A 102 8.32 -13.56 24.18
C SER A 102 8.79 -12.89 22.88
N TYR A 103 8.55 -11.58 22.75
CA TYR A 103 9.11 -10.78 21.66
C TYR A 103 10.64 -10.87 21.57
N ARG A 104 11.31 -10.95 22.73
CA ARG A 104 12.78 -11.07 22.80
C ARG A 104 13.27 -12.40 22.26
N GLU A 105 12.56 -13.50 22.56
CA GLU A 105 12.87 -14.82 22.02
C GLU A 105 12.63 -14.88 20.50
N PHE A 106 11.55 -14.25 20.03
CA PHE A 106 11.26 -14.15 18.61
C PHE A 106 12.31 -13.31 17.85
N GLU A 107 12.78 -12.20 18.42
CA GLU A 107 13.87 -11.41 17.86
C GLU A 107 15.18 -12.20 17.81
N ALA A 108 15.48 -12.98 18.85
CA ALA A 108 16.63 -13.87 18.86
C ALA A 108 16.53 -14.99 17.81
N PHE A 109 15.31 -15.43 17.48
CA PHE A 109 15.04 -16.31 16.35
C PHE A 109 15.25 -15.59 15.01
N ALA A 110 14.70 -14.38 14.84
CA ALA A 110 14.87 -13.57 13.63
C ALA A 110 16.34 -13.36 13.25
N ARG A 111 17.22 -13.11 14.24
CA ARG A 111 18.68 -13.03 14.04
C ARG A 111 19.34 -14.28 13.48
N ARG A 112 18.74 -15.46 13.72
CA ARG A 112 19.24 -16.75 13.20
C ARG A 112 18.71 -17.05 11.81
N VAL A 113 17.54 -16.52 11.46
CA VAL A 113 16.93 -16.72 10.14
C VAL A 113 17.76 -16.05 9.06
N ASN A 114 17.97 -14.73 9.17
CA ASN A 114 18.80 -13.97 8.24
C ASN A 114 19.14 -12.62 8.90
N ARG A 115 20.44 -12.27 8.96
CA ARG A 115 20.94 -11.06 9.63
C ARG A 115 20.55 -9.75 8.92
N ASP A 116 20.33 -9.80 7.61
CA ASP A 116 20.05 -8.63 6.78
C ASP A 116 18.59 -8.21 6.87
N ILE A 117 17.69 -9.15 7.16
CA ILE A 117 16.24 -8.88 7.27
C ILE A 117 15.69 -9.04 8.70
N VAL A 118 16.56 -9.06 9.72
CA VAL A 118 16.14 -9.22 11.13
C VAL A 118 15.08 -8.19 11.52
N TYR A 119 15.28 -6.92 11.13
CA TYR A 119 14.35 -5.85 11.46
C TYR A 119 12.98 -6.07 10.82
N LYS A 120 12.93 -6.60 9.59
CA LYS A 120 11.68 -6.96 8.89
C LYS A 120 10.96 -8.07 9.63
N VAL A 121 11.66 -9.16 9.93
CA VAL A 121 11.09 -10.33 10.64
C VAL A 121 10.64 -9.93 12.05
N ALA A 122 11.48 -9.25 12.81
CA ALA A 122 11.19 -8.85 14.20
C ALA A 122 10.04 -7.82 14.32
N ALA A 123 9.72 -7.09 13.24
CA ALA A 123 8.58 -6.16 13.22
C ALA A 123 7.22 -6.85 13.07
N LEU A 124 7.18 -8.06 12.48
CA LEU A 124 5.93 -8.78 12.18
C LEU A 124 4.96 -8.90 13.37
N PRO A 125 5.40 -9.27 14.59
CA PRO A 125 4.48 -9.44 15.71
C PRO A 125 3.76 -8.15 16.10
N LYS A 126 4.49 -7.02 16.12
CA LYS A 126 3.92 -5.70 16.41
C LYS A 126 3.00 -5.23 15.30
N LEU A 127 3.35 -5.52 14.05
CA LEU A 127 2.50 -5.18 12.90
C LEU A 127 1.19 -5.95 12.94
N ILE A 128 1.22 -7.27 13.20
CA ILE A 128 0.02 -8.09 13.38
C ILE A 128 -0.86 -7.55 14.50
N GLN A 129 -0.26 -7.18 15.64
CA GLN A 129 -1.02 -6.60 16.74
C GLN A 129 -1.72 -5.30 16.31
N ARG A 130 -1.03 -4.40 15.62
CA ARG A 130 -1.62 -3.16 15.11
C ARG A 130 -2.71 -3.41 14.07
N CYS A 131 -2.54 -4.39 13.18
CA CYS A 131 -3.58 -4.81 12.24
C CYS A 131 -4.82 -5.30 12.98
N GLY A 132 -4.64 -6.11 14.04
CA GLY A 132 -5.73 -6.60 14.88
C GLY A 132 -6.45 -5.47 15.61
N ASP A 133 -5.72 -4.56 16.24
CA ASP A 133 -6.28 -3.40 16.94
C ASP A 133 -7.09 -2.51 15.98
N MET A 134 -6.59 -2.29 14.76
CA MET A 134 -7.28 -1.49 13.75
C MET A 134 -8.48 -2.22 13.14
N LEU A 135 -8.41 -3.54 12.97
CA LEU A 135 -9.53 -4.36 12.53
C LEU A 135 -10.70 -4.26 13.53
N ILE A 136 -10.39 -4.33 14.83
CA ILE A 136 -11.40 -4.18 15.89
C ILE A 136 -12.05 -2.80 15.79
N LYS A 137 -11.27 -1.72 15.74
CA LYS A 137 -11.79 -0.35 15.58
C LYS A 137 -12.68 -0.20 14.35
N MET A 138 -12.21 -0.68 13.21
CA MET A 138 -12.98 -0.65 11.96
C MET A 138 -14.28 -1.46 12.07
N SER A 139 -14.28 -2.59 12.79
CA SER A 139 -15.48 -3.39 13.01
C SER A 139 -16.47 -2.75 13.99
N GLU A 140 -15.99 -1.99 14.96
CA GLU A 140 -16.83 -1.27 15.93
C GLU A 140 -17.61 -0.11 15.28
N GLU A 141 -17.12 0.42 14.14
CA GLU A 141 -17.83 1.43 13.36
C GLU A 141 -19.08 0.87 12.68
N ASP A 142 -19.15 -0.43 12.41
CA ASP A 142 -20.29 -1.12 11.75
C ASP A 142 -20.70 -0.52 10.39
N MET A 143 -19.80 0.20 9.73
CA MET A 143 -20.10 0.89 8.45
C MET A 143 -19.75 0.05 7.23
N LEU A 144 -18.89 -0.96 7.39
CA LEU A 144 -18.34 -1.77 6.30
C LEU A 144 -19.41 -2.41 5.39
N PRO A 145 -20.49 -3.04 5.90
CA PRO A 145 -21.49 -3.65 5.04
C PRO A 145 -22.18 -2.63 4.13
N ASN A 146 -22.59 -1.50 4.71
CA ASN A 146 -23.28 -0.43 3.98
C ASN A 146 -22.38 0.17 2.90
N ILE A 147 -21.14 0.45 3.27
CA ILE A 147 -20.14 1.00 2.35
C ILE A 147 -19.80 -0.02 1.25
N TYR A 148 -19.66 -1.30 1.60
CA TYR A 148 -19.36 -2.38 0.66
C TYR A 148 -20.45 -2.55 -0.39
N ASP A 149 -21.73 -2.57 0.02
CA ASP A 149 -22.86 -2.73 -0.89
C ASP A 149 -22.91 -1.63 -1.97
N ILE A 150 -22.55 -0.40 -1.60
CA ILE A 150 -22.50 0.72 -2.54
C ILE A 150 -21.34 0.57 -3.52
N CYS A 151 -20.18 0.09 -3.06
CA CYS A 151 -18.96 0.00 -3.86
C CYS A 151 -18.92 -1.21 -4.82
N GLN A 152 -19.87 -2.15 -4.73
CA GLN A 152 -19.85 -3.35 -5.57
C GLN A 152 -20.05 -3.04 -7.06
N TYR A 153 -20.84 -2.01 -7.39
CA TYR A 153 -21.20 -1.72 -8.76
C TYR A 153 -20.05 -1.03 -9.52
N SER A 154 -19.60 -1.65 -10.60
CA SER A 154 -18.62 -1.05 -11.52
C SER A 154 -19.27 0.04 -12.36
N GLY A 155 -18.51 1.09 -12.71
CA GLY A 155 -19.00 2.15 -13.58
C GLY A 155 -19.94 3.13 -12.87
N GLN A 156 -19.77 3.32 -11.55
CA GLN A 156 -20.45 4.41 -10.85
C GLN A 156 -19.75 5.74 -11.09
N ASN A 157 -20.52 6.82 -10.98
CA ASN A 157 -19.98 8.17 -10.91
C ASN A 157 -19.32 8.38 -9.54
N PRO A 158 -18.04 8.78 -9.48
CA PRO A 158 -17.30 8.91 -8.23
C PRO A 158 -17.85 10.02 -7.31
N ILE A 159 -18.49 11.05 -7.88
CA ILE A 159 -19.16 12.13 -7.13
C ILE A 159 -20.40 11.57 -6.43
N THR A 160 -21.23 10.81 -7.15
CA THR A 160 -22.43 10.18 -6.57
C THR A 160 -22.05 9.17 -5.48
N LEU A 161 -21.00 8.38 -5.72
CA LEU A 161 -20.45 7.45 -4.74
C LEU A 161 -19.98 8.17 -3.47
N ARG A 162 -19.20 9.26 -3.60
CA ARG A 162 -18.74 10.08 -2.48
C ARG A 162 -19.90 10.62 -1.66
N SER A 163 -20.88 11.24 -2.32
CA SER A 163 -22.06 11.80 -1.67
C SER A 163 -22.85 10.73 -0.91
N THR A 164 -23.00 9.54 -1.50
CA THR A 164 -23.69 8.41 -0.85
C THR A 164 -22.91 7.92 0.38
N CYS A 165 -21.60 7.74 0.28
CA CYS A 165 -20.76 7.34 1.42
C CYS A 165 -20.76 8.38 2.55
N MET A 166 -20.66 9.67 2.21
CA MET A 166 -20.73 10.77 3.18
C MET A 166 -22.10 10.87 3.87
N SER A 167 -23.20 10.56 3.15
CA SER A 167 -24.54 10.52 3.75
C SER A 167 -24.70 9.42 4.79
N ILE A 168 -23.88 8.38 4.70
CA ILE A 168 -23.86 7.24 5.63
C ILE A 168 -22.94 7.52 6.81
N THR A 169 -21.74 8.07 6.55
CA THR A 169 -20.85 8.57 7.60
C THR A 169 -20.11 9.81 7.12
N PRO A 170 -20.19 10.93 7.86
CA PRO A 170 -19.50 12.18 7.49
C PRO A 170 -17.97 12.03 7.54
N ASN A 171 -17.47 10.97 8.18
CA ASN A 171 -16.04 10.71 8.31
C ASN A 171 -15.47 9.91 7.12
N ALA A 172 -16.23 9.70 6.04
CA ALA A 172 -15.79 8.96 4.84
C ALA A 172 -14.82 9.78 3.95
N GLU A 173 -13.79 10.34 4.56
CA GLU A 173 -12.88 11.33 3.96
C GLU A 173 -11.78 10.69 3.09
N TYR A 174 -11.62 9.36 3.10
CA TYR A 174 -10.57 8.69 2.33
C TYR A 174 -11.13 8.03 1.08
N ARG A 175 -10.70 8.49 -0.09
CA ARG A 175 -10.88 7.74 -1.33
C ARG A 175 -9.85 6.61 -1.39
N ILE A 176 -10.37 5.40 -1.47
CA ILE A 176 -9.63 4.15 -1.64
C ILE A 176 -9.96 3.64 -3.04
N GLN A 177 -8.94 3.51 -3.89
CA GLN A 177 -9.09 3.03 -5.26
C GLN A 177 -8.25 1.77 -5.46
N TYR A 178 -8.89 0.68 -5.86
CA TYR A 178 -8.25 -0.55 -6.26
C TYR A 178 -8.22 -0.67 -7.78
N ASN A 179 -7.04 -0.88 -8.36
CA ASN A 179 -6.88 -1.19 -9.77
C ASN A 179 -6.73 -2.71 -9.94
N ALA A 180 -7.73 -3.33 -10.56
CA ALA A 180 -7.75 -4.78 -10.74
C ALA A 180 -6.71 -5.28 -11.75
N SER A 181 -6.26 -4.43 -12.68
CA SER A 181 -5.29 -4.79 -13.72
C SER A 181 -3.88 -4.98 -13.16
N ASN A 182 -3.48 -4.12 -12.21
CA ASN A 182 -2.13 -4.17 -11.62
C ASN A 182 -2.12 -4.57 -10.14
N GLY A 183 -3.28 -4.82 -9.55
CA GLY A 183 -3.42 -5.22 -8.14
C GLY A 183 -3.08 -4.13 -7.12
N ARG A 184 -2.98 -2.86 -7.53
CA ARG A 184 -2.56 -1.76 -6.65
C ARG A 184 -3.73 -1.07 -5.95
N LEU A 185 -3.46 -0.60 -4.74
CA LEU A 185 -4.34 0.27 -3.96
C LEU A 185 -3.77 1.70 -3.94
N TYR A 186 -4.64 2.67 -4.22
CA TYR A 186 -4.36 4.09 -4.12
C TYR A 186 -5.22 4.70 -3.01
N PHE A 187 -4.62 5.61 -2.26
CA PHE A 187 -5.26 6.28 -1.13
C PHE A 187 -5.13 7.78 -1.30
N SER A 188 -6.25 8.49 -1.18
CA SER A 188 -6.32 9.94 -1.18
C SER A 188 -7.16 10.40 -0.01
N TYR A 189 -6.63 11.33 0.78
CA TYR A 189 -7.42 12.11 1.72
C TYR A 189 -8.19 13.17 0.93
N LEU A 190 -9.50 13.26 1.15
CA LEU A 190 -10.47 14.10 0.43
C LEU A 190 -11.58 14.55 1.41
N PRO A 191 -11.29 15.55 2.28
CA PRO A 191 -12.28 16.14 3.18
C PRO A 191 -13.42 16.77 2.40
N GLU A 192 -14.60 16.88 2.99
CA GLU A 192 -15.85 17.30 2.33
C GLU A 192 -15.70 18.58 1.48
N GLU A 193 -14.90 19.53 1.96
CA GLU A 193 -14.67 20.85 1.34
C GLU A 193 -13.80 20.79 0.06
N GLU A 194 -13.08 19.70 -0.18
CA GLU A 194 -12.15 19.57 -1.30
C GLU A 194 -12.84 19.02 -2.56
N GLU A 195 -12.53 19.59 -3.72
CA GLU A 195 -13.04 19.12 -5.01
C GLU A 195 -12.54 17.71 -5.34
N LEU A 196 -13.46 16.84 -5.76
CA LEU A 196 -13.12 15.47 -6.10
C LEU A 196 -12.46 15.40 -7.48
N SER A 197 -11.19 15.04 -7.54
CA SER A 197 -10.57 14.63 -8.81
C SER A 197 -11.31 13.41 -9.37
N THR A 198 -11.85 13.52 -10.57
CA THR A 198 -12.65 12.45 -11.21
C THR A 198 -11.80 11.47 -12.02
N VAL A 199 -10.52 11.79 -12.25
CA VAL A 199 -9.56 10.93 -12.95
C VAL A 199 -9.00 9.88 -11.97
N PRO A 200 -9.05 8.58 -12.30
CA PRO A 200 -8.41 7.52 -11.53
C PRO A 200 -6.88 7.67 -11.52
N MET A 201 -6.23 7.41 -10.37
CA MET A 201 -4.76 7.31 -10.34
C MET A 201 -4.28 6.08 -11.12
N GLY A 202 -3.31 6.28 -12.01
CA GLY A 202 -2.69 5.24 -12.83
C GLY A 202 -3.27 5.07 -14.24
N ASP A 203 -4.07 6.03 -14.72
CA ASP A 203 -4.41 6.13 -16.15
C ASP A 203 -3.31 6.86 -16.96
N ASP A 204 -2.42 7.63 -16.30
CA ASP A 204 -1.32 8.37 -16.95
C ASP A 204 0.00 7.57 -17.05
N ASP A 205 0.11 6.41 -16.38
CA ASP A 205 1.35 5.62 -16.32
C ASP A 205 1.54 4.68 -17.53
N ASP A 206 0.57 4.58 -18.44
CA ASP A 206 0.58 3.61 -19.56
C ASP A 206 1.21 4.17 -20.86
N ASP A 207 1.61 5.45 -20.92
CA ASP A 207 2.04 6.12 -22.17
C ASP A 207 3.54 6.47 -22.29
N ASP A 208 4.38 6.23 -21.28
CA ASP A 208 5.78 6.77 -21.23
C ASP A 208 6.91 5.71 -21.27
N GLU A 209 6.71 4.52 -21.84
CA GLU A 209 7.78 3.49 -21.97
C GLU A 209 8.53 3.46 -23.32
N ASP A 210 8.44 4.49 -24.18
CA ASP A 210 9.15 4.52 -25.48
C ASP A 210 9.85 5.86 -25.80
N MET A 211 10.48 6.51 -24.81
CA MET A 211 11.47 7.56 -25.09
C MET A 211 12.88 6.96 -25.05
N GLU A 212 13.38 6.61 -26.25
CA GLU A 212 14.78 6.31 -26.53
C GLU A 212 15.69 7.28 -25.78
N VAL A 213 16.55 6.73 -24.92
CA VAL A 213 17.60 7.46 -24.23
C VAL A 213 18.61 7.91 -25.28
N GLY A 214 18.40 9.10 -25.83
CA GLY A 214 19.41 9.81 -26.61
C GLY A 214 20.59 10.11 -25.70
N GLU A 215 21.73 9.49 -25.97
CA GLU A 215 23.03 9.81 -25.36
C GLU A 215 23.31 11.31 -25.62
N MET A 216 23.04 12.17 -24.63
CA MET A 216 23.55 13.54 -24.61
C MET A 216 24.88 13.53 -23.87
N GLU A 217 25.94 13.81 -24.62
CA GLU A 217 27.29 14.02 -24.11
C GLU A 217 27.31 15.21 -23.14
N ASP A 218 27.81 14.96 -21.93
CA ASP A 218 28.05 15.96 -20.89
C ASP A 218 29.20 16.90 -21.31
N ASP A 219 28.87 18.11 -21.75
CA ASP A 219 29.79 19.25 -21.74
C ASP A 219 29.38 20.17 -20.58
N TYR A 220 30.05 20.02 -19.44
CA TYR A 220 30.07 21.02 -18.38
C TYR A 220 31.20 22.00 -18.67
N ASP A 221 30.89 23.29 -18.77
CA ASP A 221 31.76 24.36 -18.28
C ASP A 221 30.99 25.68 -18.10
N ASP A 222 31.33 26.33 -16.99
CA ASP A 222 31.21 27.75 -16.63
C ASP A 222 29.85 28.38 -16.22
N ASP A 223 29.72 28.53 -14.90
CA ASP A 223 29.63 29.81 -14.17
C ASP A 223 28.81 30.96 -14.77
N ASP A 224 27.73 31.36 -14.09
CA ASP A 224 27.64 32.70 -13.49
C ASP A 224 26.29 32.96 -12.77
N ASP A 225 26.40 33.69 -11.67
CA ASP A 225 25.38 34.24 -10.77
C ASP A 225 24.14 34.83 -11.44
N MET A 226 22.97 34.68 -10.82
CA MET A 226 21.99 35.77 -10.67
C MET A 226 20.95 35.46 -9.57
N ASP A 227 20.97 36.29 -8.52
CA ASP A 227 19.87 36.50 -7.57
C ASP A 227 18.55 36.82 -8.30
N LEU A 228 17.49 36.06 -8.01
CA LEU A 228 16.12 36.52 -8.22
C LEU A 228 15.22 36.05 -7.07
N ASP A 229 14.87 37.04 -6.25
CA ASP A 229 13.70 37.05 -5.39
C ASP A 229 12.49 36.48 -6.13
N ASN A 230 11.89 35.41 -5.60
CA ASN A 230 10.53 35.02 -5.96
C ASN A 230 9.82 34.49 -4.71
N GLU A 231 8.98 35.35 -4.15
CA GLU A 231 7.87 34.96 -3.30
C GLU A 231 6.98 34.00 -4.11
N ALA A 232 7.05 32.71 -3.80
CA ALA A 232 6.16 31.70 -4.34
C ALA A 232 5.58 30.87 -3.19
N GLU A 233 4.30 31.15 -2.96
CA GLU A 233 3.26 30.40 -2.26
C GLU A 233 3.64 28.99 -1.80
N ASP A 234 3.55 28.80 -0.48
CA ASP A 234 3.62 27.53 0.24
C ASP A 234 2.40 26.65 -0.09
N LEU A 235 2.34 26.16 -1.34
CA LEU A 235 1.49 25.04 -1.73
C LEU A 235 2.14 23.78 -1.19
N ARG A 236 1.70 23.36 0.00
CA ARG A 236 2.07 22.08 0.60
C ARG A 236 1.81 20.97 -0.42
N GLU A 237 2.87 20.47 -1.04
CA GLU A 237 2.84 19.28 -1.86
C GLU A 237 2.22 18.15 -1.03
N VAL A 238 1.02 17.71 -1.45
CA VAL A 238 0.37 16.53 -0.91
C VAL A 238 1.34 15.39 -1.09
N LYS A 239 1.89 14.89 0.02
CA LYS A 239 2.93 13.87 0.03
C LYS A 239 2.36 12.57 -0.54
N ARG A 240 2.53 12.39 -1.86
CA ARG A 240 2.09 11.22 -2.62
C ARG A 240 2.91 10.02 -2.15
N MET A 241 2.29 9.12 -1.38
CA MET A 241 2.99 7.97 -0.83
C MET A 241 2.45 6.68 -1.45
N LYS A 242 3.25 6.12 -2.37
CA LYS A 242 3.05 4.81 -3.00
C LYS A 242 3.30 3.72 -1.98
N VAL A 243 2.38 2.78 -1.83
CA VAL A 243 2.60 1.53 -1.08
C VAL A 243 2.60 0.41 -2.11
N ARG A 244 3.73 -0.31 -2.21
CA ARG A 244 3.85 -1.54 -3.00
C ARG A 244 3.32 -2.72 -2.20
#